data_AF-A0A7L3Y2R7-F1
#
_entry.id   AF-A0A7L3Y2R7-F1
#
_cell.length_a   1.000
_cell.length_b   1.000
_cell.length_c   1.000
_cell.angle_alpha   90.00
_cell.angle_beta   90.00
_cell.angle_gamma   90.00
#
_symmetry.space_group_name_H-M   'P 1'
#
loop_
_entity.id
_entity.type
_entity.pdbx_description
1 polymer ?
#
loop_
_entity_poly.entity_id
_entity_poly.type
_entity_poly.pdbx_seq_one_letter_code
_entity_poly.pdbx_strand_id
1 'polypeptide(L)'
;SFCPQNPPFFVPAEQRMVLVACGPYTTSDSIAYEPLADLVEVICRDRPDVCVLFGPFLDAKHEQVENCQLLGFFAEVFKLCLKTIIEGTRSAGSQLVFVPSLRDVHHDYVYPQPPFLYPELPKDDKPRVHFVSDPCTLEVD
;
A
#
# COMPACT_ATOMS: atom_id res chain seq x y z
N SER A 1 -49.82 -20.65 27.38
CA SER A 1 -48.35 -20.70 27.43
C SER A 1 -47.82 -19.78 26.35
N PHE A 2 -47.39 -18.57 26.69
CA PHE A 2 -46.75 -17.65 25.74
C PHE A 2 -45.24 -17.83 25.88
N CYS A 3 -44.57 -18.31 24.84
CA CYS A 3 -43.11 -18.26 24.77
C CYS A 3 -42.71 -16.83 24.39
N PRO A 4 -41.84 -16.14 25.15
CA PRO A 4 -41.27 -14.89 24.70
C PRO A 4 -40.34 -15.19 23.52
N GLN A 5 -40.62 -14.59 22.36
CA GLN A 5 -39.66 -14.55 21.27
C GLN A 5 -38.58 -13.54 21.67
N ASN A 6 -37.36 -14.02 21.96
CA ASN A 6 -36.22 -13.13 22.10
C ASN A 6 -36.04 -12.36 20.78
N PRO A 7 -35.85 -11.04 20.82
CA PRO A 7 -35.49 -10.29 19.63
C PRO A 7 -34.17 -10.87 19.06
N PRO A 8 -33.97 -10.84 17.73
CA PRO A 8 -32.73 -11.29 17.14
C PRO A 8 -31.58 -10.52 17.80
N PHE A 9 -30.55 -11.25 18.24
CA PHE A 9 -29.31 -10.66 18.71
C PHE A 9 -28.81 -9.70 17.63
N PHE A 10 -28.81 -8.40 17.93
CA PHE A 10 -28.22 -7.39 17.08
C PHE A 10 -26.71 -7.60 17.17
N VAL A 11 -26.13 -8.33 16.22
CA VAL A 11 -24.66 -8.40 16.08
C VAL A 11 -24.26 -7.04 15.52
N PRO A 12 -23.51 -6.20 16.27
CA PRO A 12 -23.03 -4.94 15.71
C PRO A 12 -22.20 -5.27 14.47
N ALA A 13 -22.44 -4.56 13.36
CA ALA A 13 -21.55 -4.66 12.22
C ALA A 13 -20.12 -4.35 12.68
N GLU A 14 -19.18 -5.22 12.35
CA GLU A 14 -17.78 -5.04 12.72
C GLU A 14 -17.28 -3.75 12.06
N GLN A 15 -16.86 -2.77 12.86
CA GLN A 15 -16.42 -1.48 12.32
C GLN A 15 -15.04 -1.64 11.71
N ARG A 16 -14.92 -1.39 10.40
CA ARG A 16 -13.65 -1.40 9.67
C ARG A 16 -13.04 -0.02 9.56
N MET A 17 -11.73 0.06 9.75
CA MET A 17 -10.93 1.24 9.47
C MET A 17 -10.08 1.03 8.21
N VAL A 18 -10.29 1.89 7.22
CA VAL A 18 -9.49 1.91 5.99
C VAL A 18 -8.63 3.18 5.98
N LEU A 19 -7.31 3.00 5.87
CA LEU A 19 -6.35 4.06 5.64
C LEU A 19 -6.04 4.16 4.15
N VAL A 20 -6.01 5.37 3.62
CA VAL A 20 -5.65 5.62 2.22
C VAL A 20 -4.51 6.62 2.17
N ALA A 21 -3.48 6.32 1.39
CA ALA A 21 -2.36 7.22 1.14
C ALA A 21 -1.95 7.15 -0.33
N CYS A 22 -1.40 8.24 -0.85
CA CYS A 22 -0.93 8.35 -2.23
C CYS A 22 0.46 9.00 -2.24
N GLY A 23 1.35 8.49 -3.08
CA GLY A 23 2.70 9.03 -3.23
C GLY A 23 2.72 10.48 -3.76
N PRO A 24 3.91 11.11 -3.79
CA PRO A 24 5.22 10.49 -3.58
C PRO A 24 5.52 10.19 -2.11
N TYR A 25 6.20 9.07 -1.86
CA TYR A 25 6.59 8.64 -0.51
C TYR A 25 8.02 9.07 -0.11
N THR A 26 8.61 9.97 -0.88
CA THR A 26 9.90 10.60 -0.60
C THR A 26 9.79 12.09 -0.91
N THR A 27 10.62 12.91 -0.26
CA THR A 27 10.68 14.34 -0.58
C THR A 27 11.37 14.56 -1.92
N SER A 28 11.15 15.71 -2.56
CA SER A 28 11.71 16.01 -3.88
C SER A 28 13.24 16.20 -3.89
N ASP A 29 13.82 16.50 -2.73
CA ASP A 29 15.22 16.86 -2.51
C ASP A 29 16.02 15.75 -1.80
N SER A 30 15.36 14.67 -1.37
CA SER A 30 15.99 13.59 -0.61
C SER A 30 15.38 12.23 -0.95
N ILE A 31 16.23 11.21 -1.01
CA ILE A 31 15.84 9.79 -1.10
C ILE A 31 15.83 9.12 0.27
N ALA A 32 15.77 9.91 1.35
CA ALA A 32 15.76 9.39 2.72
C ALA A 32 14.44 8.71 3.11
N TYR A 33 13.39 8.80 2.28
CA TYR A 33 12.08 8.20 2.53
C TYR A 33 11.49 8.56 3.91
N GLU A 34 11.73 9.78 4.40
CA GLU A 34 11.17 10.25 5.68
C GLU A 34 9.63 10.18 5.72
N PRO A 35 8.89 10.63 4.68
CA PRO A 35 7.43 10.50 4.65
C PRO A 35 6.95 9.03 4.68
N LEU A 36 7.75 8.10 4.14
CA LEU A 36 7.47 6.67 4.20
C LEU A 36 7.59 6.14 5.63
N ALA A 37 8.61 6.58 6.37
CA ALA A 37 8.79 6.20 7.75
C ALA A 37 7.63 6.69 8.62
N ASP A 38 7.23 7.96 8.47
CA ASP A 38 6.08 8.54 9.16
C ASP A 38 4.79 7.76 8.87
N LEU A 39 4.57 7.39 7.61
CA LEU A 39 3.40 6.58 7.21
C LEU A 39 3.42 5.19 7.88
N VAL A 40 4.58 4.53 7.92
CA VAL A 40 4.72 3.24 8.60
C VAL A 40 4.41 3.38 10.09
N GLU A 41 4.88 4.45 10.75
CA GLU A 41 4.56 4.73 12.14
C GLU A 41 3.06 4.94 12.38
N VAL A 42 2.39 5.70 11.50
CA VAL A 42 0.93 5.91 11.56
C VAL A 42 0.18 4.57 11.42
N ILE A 43 0.55 3.73 10.44
CA ILE A 43 -0.07 2.41 10.26
C ILE A 43 0.15 1.53 11.48
N CYS A 44 1.35 1.55 12.07
CA CYS A 44 1.66 0.76 13.28
C CYS A 44 0.90 1.25 14.52
N ARG A 45 0.74 2.57 14.65
CA ARG A 45 0.03 3.21 15.77
C ARG A 45 -1.47 2.97 15.68
N ASP A 46 -2.06 3.25 14.53
CA ASP A 46 -3.51 3.28 14.35
C ASP A 46 -4.08 1.91 13.97
N ARG A 47 -3.23 0.99 13.48
CA ARG A 47 -3.56 -0.40 13.12
C ARG A 47 -4.87 -0.52 12.31
N PRO A 48 -4.98 0.18 11.16
CA PRO A 48 -6.15 0.05 10.30
C PRO A 48 -6.31 -1.39 9.80
N ASP A 49 -7.54 -1.82 9.52
CA ASP A 49 -7.81 -3.13 8.92
C ASP A 49 -7.20 -3.23 7.53
N VAL A 50 -7.31 -2.15 6.74
CA VAL A 50 -6.84 -2.08 5.35
C VAL A 50 -6.10 -0.77 5.10
N CYS A 51 -4.95 -0.85 4.42
CA CYS A 51 -4.22 0.29 3.87
C CYS A 51 -4.23 0.22 2.34
N VAL A 52 -4.84 1.19 1.68
CA VAL A 52 -4.76 1.34 0.22
C VAL A 52 -3.69 2.38 -0.11
N LEU A 53 -2.62 1.95 -0.76
CA LEU A 53 -1.42 2.72 -1.04
C LEU A 53 -1.29 2.91 -2.55
N PHE A 54 -1.46 4.14 -3.00
CA PHE A 54 -1.37 4.52 -4.40
C PHE A 54 0.02 5.03 -4.74
N GLY A 55 0.54 4.66 -5.90
CA GLY A 55 1.78 5.23 -6.43
C GLY A 55 1.70 6.76 -6.65
N PRO A 56 2.83 7.40 -6.99
CA PRO A 56 4.09 6.75 -7.32
C PRO A 56 4.90 6.35 -6.08
N PHE A 57 5.39 5.11 -6.09
CA PHE A 57 6.36 4.61 -5.11
C PHE A 57 7.78 5.02 -5.50
N LEU A 58 8.06 5.06 -6.79
CA LEU A 58 9.24 5.72 -7.36
C LEU A 58 8.81 6.67 -8.46
N ASP A 59 8.77 7.95 -8.14
CA ASP A 59 8.20 8.98 -8.98
C ASP A 59 9.12 9.32 -10.16
N ALA A 60 8.60 9.12 -11.37
CA ALA A 60 9.24 9.49 -12.63
C ALA A 60 9.59 10.98 -12.72
N LYS A 61 8.89 11.84 -11.95
CA LYS A 61 9.15 13.28 -11.87
C LYS A 61 10.06 13.70 -10.72
N HIS A 62 10.63 12.75 -9.97
CA HIS A 62 11.61 13.07 -8.95
C HIS A 62 12.91 13.54 -9.63
N GLU A 63 13.54 14.60 -9.14
CA GLU A 63 14.70 15.25 -9.79
C GLU A 63 15.82 14.25 -10.10
N GLN A 64 16.17 13.39 -9.13
CA GLN A 64 17.21 12.37 -9.33
C GLN A 64 16.81 11.26 -10.32
N VAL A 65 15.51 11.03 -10.53
CA VAL A 65 15.00 10.06 -11.51
C VAL A 65 15.08 10.67 -12.91
N GLU A 66 14.58 11.89 -13.10
CA GLU A 66 14.61 12.61 -14.38
C GLU A 66 16.05 12.84 -14.87
N ASN A 67 16.96 13.15 -13.95
CA ASN A 67 18.36 13.41 -14.26
C ASN A 67 19.24 12.15 -14.28
N CYS A 68 18.67 10.95 -14.12
CA CYS A 68 19.41 9.67 -14.08
C CYS A 68 20.54 9.63 -13.04
N GLN A 69 20.31 10.21 -11.86
CA GLN A 69 21.30 10.35 -10.78
C GLN A 69 21.19 9.24 -9.72
N LEU A 70 20.21 8.34 -9.83
CA LEU A 70 20.07 7.20 -8.92
C LEU A 70 21.20 6.18 -9.13
N LEU A 71 21.81 5.73 -8.04
CA LEU A 71 22.91 4.76 -8.03
C LEU A 71 22.46 3.29 -8.26
N GLY A 72 21.17 3.05 -8.55
CA GLY A 72 20.60 1.71 -8.72
C GLY A 72 19.49 1.67 -9.76
N PHE A 73 19.10 0.46 -10.17
CA PHE A 73 17.97 0.25 -11.08
C PHE A 73 16.67 0.71 -10.43
N PHE A 74 15.81 1.37 -11.20
CA PHE A 74 14.50 1.84 -10.73
C PHE A 74 13.67 0.74 -10.06
N ALA A 75 13.69 -0.48 -10.62
CA ALA A 75 13.02 -1.64 -10.05
C ALA A 75 13.51 -2.00 -8.64
N GLU A 76 14.81 -1.86 -8.37
CA GLU A 76 15.40 -2.18 -7.05
C GLU A 76 15.07 -1.12 -6.01
N VAL A 77 15.03 0.16 -6.41
CA VAL A 77 14.60 1.26 -5.54
C VAL A 77 13.11 1.13 -5.19
N PHE A 78 12.27 0.81 -6.18
CA PHE A 78 10.87 0.48 -5.96
C PHE A 78 10.69 -0.68 -4.98
N LYS A 79 11.43 -1.78 -5.16
CA LYS A 79 11.37 -2.94 -4.26
C LYS A 79 11.77 -2.57 -2.84
N LEU A 80 12.78 -1.72 -2.66
CA LEU A 80 13.17 -1.24 -1.33
C LEU A 80 12.05 -0.43 -0.65
N CYS A 81 11.34 0.41 -1.41
CA CYS A 81 10.18 1.14 -0.90
C CYS A 81 9.08 0.18 -0.42
N LEU A 82 8.65 -0.76 -1.27
CA LEU A 82 7.64 -1.77 -0.93
C LEU A 82 8.07 -2.62 0.26
N LYS A 83 9.33 -3.07 0.28
CA LYS A 83 9.88 -3.85 1.38
C LYS A 83 9.79 -3.08 2.70
N THR A 84 10.15 -1.80 2.71
CA THR A 84 10.06 -0.95 3.91
C THR A 84 8.63 -0.90 4.46
N ILE A 85 7.63 -0.70 3.58
CA ILE A 85 6.21 -0.69 3.97
C ILE A 85 5.77 -2.06 4.49
N ILE A 86 6.03 -3.12 3.72
CA ILE A 86 5.63 -4.48 4.04
C ILE A 86 6.25 -4.87 5.38
N GLU A 87 7.57 -4.85 5.52
CA GLU A 87 8.25 -5.28 6.73
C GLU A 87 7.92 -4.40 7.94
N GLY A 88 7.90 -3.08 7.74
CA GLY A 88 7.62 -2.10 8.80
C GLY A 88 6.22 -2.22 9.40
N THR A 89 5.24 -2.67 8.61
CA THR A 89 3.83 -2.79 9.04
C THR A 89 3.42 -4.19 9.49
N ARG A 90 4.34 -5.18 9.53
CA ARG A 90 4.02 -6.55 9.98
C ARG A 90 3.36 -6.58 11.36
N SER A 91 3.81 -5.72 12.27
CA SER A 91 3.27 -5.65 13.63
C SER A 91 1.83 -5.14 13.69
N ALA A 92 1.39 -4.35 12.71
CA ALA A 92 0.05 -3.76 12.64
C ALA A 92 -1.03 -4.80 12.28
N GLY A 93 -0.67 -5.81 11.47
CA GLY A 93 -1.60 -6.82 10.99
C GLY A 93 -2.55 -6.33 9.88
N SER A 94 -2.36 -5.11 9.38
CA SER A 94 -3.15 -4.50 8.31
C SER A 94 -3.01 -5.26 6.99
N GLN A 95 -4.12 -5.34 6.25
CA GLN A 95 -4.10 -5.71 4.83
C GLN A 95 -3.53 -4.54 4.03
N LEU A 96 -2.55 -4.79 3.16
CA LEU A 96 -1.93 -3.80 2.29
C LEU A 96 -2.42 -4.02 0.86
N VAL A 97 -2.96 -2.97 0.25
CA VAL A 97 -3.37 -2.95 -1.15
C VAL A 97 -2.53 -1.92 -1.88
N PHE A 98 -1.68 -2.38 -2.79
CA PHE A 98 -0.82 -1.54 -3.61
C PHE A 98 -1.46 -1.29 -4.97
N VAL A 99 -1.62 -0.02 -5.33
CA VAL A 99 -2.19 0.45 -6.59
C VAL A 99 -1.11 1.20 -7.38
N PRO A 100 -0.84 0.83 -8.64
CA PRO A 100 0.17 1.51 -9.46
C PRO A 100 -0.26 2.93 -9.84
N SER A 101 0.71 3.73 -10.31
CA SER A 101 0.49 5.04 -10.91
C SER A 101 1.24 5.15 -12.23
N LEU A 102 0.72 5.97 -13.17
CA LEU A 102 1.43 6.28 -14.43
C LEU A 102 2.76 7.01 -14.20
N ARG A 103 3.02 7.46 -12.97
CA ARG A 103 4.29 8.07 -12.54
C ARG A 103 5.25 7.07 -11.89
N ASP A 104 4.90 5.80 -11.76
CA ASP A 104 5.85 4.77 -11.33
C ASP A 104 6.83 4.46 -12.46
N VAL A 105 8.05 5.01 -12.36
CA VAL A 105 9.04 4.98 -13.46
C VAL A 105 9.47 3.57 -13.90
N HIS A 106 9.27 2.57 -13.05
CA HIS A 106 9.63 1.18 -13.29
C HIS A 106 8.49 0.35 -13.89
N HIS A 107 7.29 0.92 -14.03
CA HIS A 107 6.05 0.20 -14.38
C HIS A 107 5.49 0.66 -15.73
N ASP A 108 4.47 -0.06 -16.23
CA ASP A 108 3.82 0.26 -17.50
C ASP A 108 3.23 1.67 -17.50
N TYR A 109 3.55 2.50 -18.48
CA TYR A 109 3.13 3.91 -18.52
C TYR A 109 1.81 4.14 -19.29
N VAL A 110 1.03 3.09 -19.53
CA VAL A 110 -0.22 3.14 -20.29
C VAL A 110 -1.39 2.78 -19.39
N TYR A 111 -2.45 3.58 -19.48
CA TYR A 111 -3.70 3.31 -18.77
C TYR A 111 -4.63 2.42 -19.62
N PRO A 112 -5.30 1.41 -19.03
CA PRO A 112 -5.19 0.94 -17.63
C PRO A 112 -3.88 0.19 -17.37
N GLN A 113 -3.34 0.32 -16.15
CA GLN A 113 -2.09 -0.33 -15.74
C GLN A 113 -2.37 -1.69 -15.06
N PRO A 114 -1.59 -2.75 -15.36
CA PRO A 114 -1.69 -4.02 -14.65
C PRO A 114 -1.17 -3.88 -13.21
N PRO A 115 -1.48 -4.84 -12.31
CA PRO A 115 -0.86 -4.90 -10.99
C PRO A 115 0.67 -5.00 -11.03
N PHE A 116 1.34 -4.55 -9.97
CA PHE A 116 2.78 -4.78 -9.82
C PHE A 116 3.12 -6.28 -9.75
N LEU A 117 4.28 -6.64 -10.30
CA LEU A 117 4.86 -7.97 -10.18
C LEU A 117 5.90 -7.98 -9.04
N TYR A 118 5.61 -8.73 -7.97
CA TYR A 118 6.51 -8.85 -6.82
C TYR A 118 6.74 -10.34 -6.44
N PRO A 119 7.50 -11.09 -7.25
CA PRO A 119 7.67 -12.55 -7.08
C PRO A 119 8.44 -12.93 -5.80
N GLU A 120 9.23 -12.00 -5.27
CA GLU A 120 10.05 -12.15 -4.07
C GLU A 120 9.28 -11.94 -2.75
N LEU A 121 7.95 -11.77 -2.80
CA LEU A 121 7.11 -11.62 -1.62
C LEU A 121 7.27 -12.83 -0.66
N PRO A 122 7.68 -12.62 0.61
CA PRO A 122 7.77 -13.69 1.59
C PRO A 122 6.43 -14.41 1.76
N LYS A 123 6.47 -15.73 1.96
CA LYS A 123 5.25 -16.56 2.09
C LYS A 123 4.32 -16.07 3.21
N ASP A 124 4.89 -15.58 4.30
CA ASP A 124 4.16 -15.09 5.47
C ASP A 124 3.46 -13.75 5.19
N ASP A 125 3.92 -12.98 4.19
CA ASP A 125 3.30 -11.71 3.79
C ASP A 125 2.25 -11.88 2.68
N LYS A 126 2.24 -13.00 1.96
CA LYS A 126 1.25 -13.28 0.89
C LYS A 126 -0.21 -13.13 1.30
N PRO A 127 -0.65 -13.54 2.51
CA PRO A 127 -2.05 -13.40 2.90
C PRO A 127 -2.51 -11.96 3.14
N ARG A 128 -1.58 -11.01 3.34
CA ARG A 128 -1.89 -9.64 3.72
C ARG A 128 -1.48 -8.59 2.69
N VAL A 129 -0.78 -8.98 1.63
CA VAL A 129 -0.28 -8.05 0.60
C VAL A 129 -0.97 -8.35 -0.71
N HIS A 130 -1.66 -7.35 -1.24
CA HIS A 130 -2.45 -7.42 -2.46
C HIS A 130 -1.93 -6.38 -3.46
N PHE A 131 -1.68 -6.81 -4.69
CA PHE A 131 -1.35 -5.93 -5.81
C PHE A 131 -2.55 -5.89 -6.75
N VAL A 132 -3.05 -4.70 -7.06
CA VAL A 132 -4.22 -4.51 -7.93
C VAL A 132 -3.88 -3.58 -9.10
N SER A 133 -4.75 -3.53 -10.12
CA SER A 133 -4.59 -2.66 -11.29
C SER A 133 -4.94 -1.20 -10.97
N ASP A 134 -4.50 -0.27 -11.83
CA ASP A 134 -5.06 1.08 -11.90
C ASP A 134 -5.86 1.22 -13.22
N PRO A 135 -7.21 1.30 -13.16
CA PRO A 135 -8.06 1.36 -11.99
C PRO A 135 -8.38 -0.05 -11.45
N CYS A 136 -8.96 -0.12 -10.24
CA CYS A 136 -9.50 -1.34 -9.65
C CYS A 136 -10.82 -1.05 -8.91
N THR A 137 -11.76 -2.00 -8.93
CA THR A 137 -12.89 -2.03 -7.98
C THR A 137 -12.57 -3.04 -6.89
N LEU A 138 -12.50 -2.57 -5.64
CA LEU A 138 -12.19 -3.37 -4.47
C LEU A 138 -13.38 -3.35 -3.52
N GLU A 139 -13.80 -4.53 -3.06
CA GLU A 139 -14.80 -4.70 -2.01
C GLU A 139 -14.08 -4.90 -0.67
N VAL A 140 -14.50 -4.17 0.35
CA VAL A 140 -13.92 -4.23 1.70
C VAL A 140 -15.07 -4.49 2.67
N ASP A 141 -15.11 -5.70 3.21
CA ASP A 141 -16.13 -6.20 4.16
C ASP A 141 -15.75 -5.96 5.62
#